data_AF-A0A250JMF2-F1
#
_entry.id   AF-A0A250JMF2-F1
#
_cell.length_a   1.000
_cell.length_b   1.000
_cell.length_c   1.000
_cell.angle_alpha   90.00
_cell.angle_beta   90.00
_cell.angle_gamma   90.00
#
_symmetry.space_group_name_H-M   'P 1'
#
loop_
_entity.id
_entity.type
_entity.pdbx_description
1 polymer ?
#
loop_
_entity_poly.entity_id
_entity_poly.type
_entity_poly.pdbx_seq_one_letter_code
_entity_poly.pdbx_strand_id
1 'polypeptide(L)' 'MRPMPLYECSLYAGEVYFSRSIMADGPQHAASLFRHDVAGAKLPQGDIAVRDKKGNRHRYTWTLEPVEK' A
#
# COMPACT_ATOMS: atom_id res chain seq x y z
N MET A 1 -7.52 14.65 19.80
CA MET A 1 -7.24 13.66 18.72
C MET A 1 -5.74 13.55 18.56
N ARG A 2 -5.16 12.34 18.53
CA ARG A 2 -3.74 12.18 18.16
C ARG A 2 -3.62 12.43 16.64
N PRO A 3 -2.62 13.19 16.16
CA PRO A 3 -2.43 13.38 14.74
C PRO A 3 -2.08 12.04 14.08
N MET A 4 -2.83 11.64 13.06
CA MET A 4 -2.49 10.46 12.26
C MET A 4 -1.19 10.72 11.50
N PRO A 5 -0.20 9.81 11.55
CA PRO A 5 1.00 9.93 10.74
C PRO A 5 0.71 9.78 9.23
N LEU A 6 1.53 10.46 8.42
CA LEU A 6 1.49 10.36 6.96
C LEU A 6 2.54 9.34 6.50
N TYR A 7 2.14 8.46 5.58
CA TYR A 7 2.99 7.46 4.94
C TYR A 7 2.97 7.63 3.43
N GLU A 8 4.11 7.45 2.78
CA GLU A 8 4.21 7.37 1.33
C GLU A 8 4.14 5.89 0.92
N CYS A 9 3.07 5.51 0.23
CA CYS A 9 2.89 4.17 -0.30
C CYS A 9 3.23 4.17 -1.79
N SER A 10 3.94 3.14 -2.26
CA SER A 10 4.14 2.90 -3.68
C SER A 10 4.12 1.44 -4.03
N LEU A 11 3.73 1.13 -5.26
CA LEU A 11 3.72 -0.22 -5.81
C LEU A 11 4.20 -0.17 -7.26
N TYR A 12 5.04 -1.14 -7.59
CA TYR A 12 5.50 -1.40 -8.95
C TYR A 12 4.94 -2.76 -9.40
N ALA A 13 4.13 -2.75 -10.45
CA ALA A 13 3.56 -3.96 -11.05
C ALA A 13 3.75 -3.93 -12.56
N GLY A 14 4.76 -4.64 -13.06
CA GLY A 14 5.15 -4.60 -14.46
C GLY A 14 5.57 -3.18 -14.86
N GLU A 15 4.92 -2.61 -15.87
CA GLU A 15 5.21 -1.25 -16.36
C GLU A 15 4.49 -0.15 -15.58
N VAL A 16 3.67 -0.51 -14.59
CA VAL A 16 2.84 0.46 -13.86
C VAL A 16 3.44 0.79 -12.50
N TYR A 17 3.65 2.09 -12.27
CA TYR A 17 4.03 2.64 -10.98
C TYR A 17 2.89 3.44 -10.37
N PHE A 18 2.44 3.03 -9.19
CA PHE A 18 1.47 3.77 -8.40
C PHE A 18 2.12 4.29 -7.14
N SER A 19 1.84 5.55 -6.79
CA SER A 19 2.22 6.11 -5.49
C SER A 19 1.16 7.03 -4.93
N ARG A 20 1.00 7.01 -3.60
CA ARG A 20 0.05 7.86 -2.88
C ARG A 20 0.50 8.07 -1.45
N SER A 21 0.25 9.26 -0.91
CA SER A 21 0.41 9.55 0.51
C SER A 21 -0.88 9.25 1.28
N ILE A 22 -0.79 8.49 2.37
CA ILE A 22 -1.93 8.01 3.15
C ILE A 22 -1.73 8.37 4.63
N MET A 23 -2.77 8.94 5.24
CA MET A 23 -2.84 9.14 6.68
C MET A 23 -3.36 7.85 7.33
N ALA A 24 -2.60 7.27 8.24
CA ALA A 24 -2.98 6.00 8.87
C ALA A 24 -2.34 5.87 10.26
N ASP A 25 -2.83 4.95 11.08
CA ASP A 25 -2.30 4.71 12.42
C ASP A 25 -0.95 3.96 12.44
N GLY A 26 -0.55 3.39 11.30
CA GLY A 26 0.67 2.62 11.15
C GLY A 26 0.96 2.23 9.69
N PRO A 27 2.17 1.73 9.39
CA PRO A 27 2.56 1.36 8.04
C PRO A 27 1.71 0.22 7.46
N GLN A 28 1.27 -0.73 8.29
CA GLN A 28 0.37 -1.80 7.86
C GLN A 28 -1.04 -1.28 7.53
N HIS A 29 -1.55 -0.34 8.34
CA HIS A 29 -2.84 0.31 8.07
C HIS A 29 -2.76 1.12 6.75
N ALA A 30 -1.66 1.86 6.53
CA ALA A 30 -1.42 2.55 5.27
C ALA A 30 -1.36 1.60 4.06
N ALA A 31 -0.64 0.47 4.18
CA ALA A 31 -0.58 -0.55 3.13
C ALA A 31 -1.97 -1.14 2.80
N SER A 32 -2.80 -1.39 3.82
CA SER A 32 -4.16 -1.90 3.62
C SER A 32 -5.04 -0.91 2.87
N LEU A 33 -4.98 0.37 3.20
CA LEU A 33 -5.73 1.42 2.49
C LEU A 33 -5.23 1.56 1.04
N PHE A 34 -3.91 1.58 0.83
CA PHE A 34 -3.32 1.65 -0.50
C PHE A 34 -3.70 0.44 -1.36
N ARG A 35 -3.76 -0.76 -0.77
CA ARG A 35 -4.21 -1.97 -1.47
C ARG A 35 -5.63 -1.81 -2.03
N HIS A 36 -6.55 -1.19 -1.31
CA HIS A 36 -7.92 -0.98 -1.82
C HIS A 36 -7.93 -0.09 -3.07
N ASP A 37 -7.11 0.96 -3.10
CA ASP A 37 -6.94 1.81 -4.29
C ASP A 37 -6.38 1.00 -5.48
N VAL A 38 -5.35 0.19 -5.21
CA VAL A 38 -4.67 -0.63 -6.24
C VAL A 38 -5.55 -1.78 -6.73
N ALA A 39 -6.34 -2.41 -5.86
CA ALA A 39 -7.29 -3.45 -6.24
C ALA A 39 -8.39 -2.90 -7.17
N GLY A 40 -8.81 -1.64 -6.96
CA GLY A 40 -9.68 -0.92 -7.90
C GLY A 40 -9.06 -0.80 -9.31
N ALA A 41 -7.73 -0.75 -9.40
CA ALA A 41 -6.97 -0.77 -10.66
C ALA A 41 -6.76 -2.18 -11.25
N LYS A 42 -7.41 -3.22 -10.70
CA LYS A 42 -7.35 -4.62 -11.16
C LYS A 42 -5.95 -5.24 -11.21
N LEU A 43 -5.02 -4.74 -10.41
CA LEU A 43 -3.76 -5.43 -10.20
C LEU A 43 -4.04 -6.63 -9.28
N PRO A 44 -3.67 -7.87 -9.62
CA PRO A 44 -3.97 -9.03 -8.77
C PRO A 44 -2.94 -9.28 -7.67
N GLN A 45 -1.75 -8.69 -7.78
CA GLN A 45 -0.66 -8.91 -6.83
C GLN A 45 0.39 -7.80 -6.94
N GLY A 46 1.24 -7.68 -5.91
CA GLY A 46 2.43 -6.84 -5.97
C GLY A 46 3.09 -6.59 -4.63
N ASP A 47 4.18 -5.83 -4.65
CA ASP A 47 4.88 -5.36 -3.46
C ASP A 47 4.55 -3.89 -3.21
N ILE A 48 4.00 -3.63 -2.03
CA ILE A 48 3.74 -2.28 -1.53
C ILE A 48 4.92 -1.86 -0.66
N ALA A 49 5.63 -0.83 -1.09
CA ALA A 49 6.60 -0.13 -0.27
C ALA A 49 5.89 1.00 0.50
N VAL A 50 6.08 1.05 1.82
CA VAL A 50 5.55 2.11 2.68
C VAL A 50 6.72 2.82 3.35
N ARG A 51 6.83 4.13 3.15
CA ARG A 51 7.85 4.98 3.78
C ARG A 51 7.20 5.90 4.80
N ASP A 52 7.74 5.93 6.01
CA ASP A 52 7.32 6.91 7.02
C ASP A 52 8.08 8.24 6.87
N LYS A 53 7.67 9.27 7.62
CA LYS A 53 8.35 10.59 7.62
C LYS A 53 9.80 10.56 8.11
N LYS A 54 10.20 9.52 8.86
CA LYS A 54 11.57 9.34 9.34
C LYS A 54 12.44 8.63 8.31
N GLY A 55 11.86 8.21 7.18
CA GLY A 55 12.54 7.49 6.11
C GLY A 55 12.58 5.97 6.32
N ASN A 56 11.94 5.43 7.37
CA ASN A 56 11.85 3.98 7.55
C ASN A 56 11.00 3.37 6.43
N ARG A 57 11.46 2.25 5.88
CA ARG A 57 10.79 1.56 4.76
C ARG A 57 10.26 0.22 5.24
N HIS A 58 8.99 -0.02 4.96
CA HIS A 58 8.30 -1.28 5.20
C HIS A 58 7.85 -1.86 3.86
N ARG A 59 7.95 -3.18 3.70
CA ARG A 59 7.48 -3.88 2.49
C ARG A 59 6.36 -4.82 2.88
N TYR A 60 5.26 -4.75 2.13
CA TYR A 60 4.11 -5.63 2.28
C TYR A 60 3.80 -6.26 0.93
N THR A 61 3.81 -7.58 0.87
CA THR A 61 3.39 -8.33 -0.30
C THR A 61 1.89 -8.61 -0.20
N TRP A 62 1.19 -8.51 -1.32
CA TRP A 62 -0.23 -8.82 -1.36
C TRP A 62 -0.56 -9.61 -2.64
N THR A 63 -1.58 -10.44 -2.51
CA THR A 63 -2.10 -11.28 -3.60
C THR A 63 -3.62 -11.33 -3.43
N LEU A 64 -4.36 -11.13 -4.52
CA LEU A 64 -5.75 -11.53 -4.64
C LEU A 64 -5.74 -13.01 -4.97
N GLU A 65 -5.97 -13.85 -3.96
CA GLU A 65 -6.27 -15.25 -4.23
C GLU A 65 -7.60 -15.32 -4.98
N PRO A 66 -7.66 -16.03 -6.12
CA PRO A 66 -8.94 -16.31 -6.73
C PRO A 66 -9.77 -17.10 -5.73
N VAL A 67 -10.96 -16.60 -5.41
CA VAL A 67 -11.95 -17.40 -4.69
C VAL A 67 -12.39 -18.49 -5.66
N GLU A 68 -11.84 -19.69 -5.53
CA GLU A 68 -12.38 -20.87 -6.22
C GLU A 68 -13.86 -21.01 -5.81
N LYS A 69 -14.74 -21.03 -6.81
CA LYS A 69 -16.19 -21.21 -6.64
C LYS A 69 -16.55 -22.69 -6.58
#